data_AF-A0A137QFJ9-F1
#
_entry.id   AF-A0A137QFJ9-F1
#
_cell.length_a   1.000
_cell.length_b   1.000
_cell.length_c   1.000
_cell.angle_alpha   90.00
_cell.angle_beta   90.00
_cell.angle_gamma   90.00
#
_symmetry.space_group_name_H-M   'P 1'
#
loop_
_entity.id
_entity.type
_entity.pdbx_description
1 polymer ?
#
loop_
_entity_poly.entity_id
_entity_poly.type
_entity_poly.pdbx_seq_one_letter_code
_entity_poly.pdbx_strand_id
1 'polypeptide(L)'
;MGQAAIGKSAVAQTMAEEFAEMGCLGASFFFSRPNRRDDPDTLIPTLAYQLAFNLPRYKRAITERLGGDPTILHKHHRILFEKLISEPLRDLMAQNHPIVSSPLVIIIDGLDECRDKEAQLEFIELFSKAGHLPLLWLVTSRPEYHLKSFLSHPNFYATCVREDISIDDEEAQRDVQRLLRSRFENIRQQYEDRLDPDWPSQEHVRLISAVALGHLGFTDSLLRFIGDKEYANPRGQLEVCLRFIGGNGLRPGALNPLHALDLVYHRILSDIPANYLEMMVDILALIILYPNDDLCAQDVANFFSLELDVFYTSLQWMYSVLSIPDPSKAHEARLQHVPEDKAQMFSRVVGYTGSGSSTFIHTVTQRDQDRIMAGEDMRPRTRKITTYPDTDIPRIGKVTLVDVPGFDFHERSERKARQELREWSQSVNGNPHVDGIVFIHKIDVKIPGSRIAFPDLEVRNILVELCGADWQKRIAFVTTHWLDDAEAKVEYEQKETALKNGYWRKMSNANPGSITRLETKNDHQGVVRILQRVLQMH
;
A
#
# COMPACT_ATOMS: atom_id res chain seq x y z
N MET A 1 6.62 -8.07 -3.58
CA MET A 1 5.66 -9.18 -3.40
C MET A 1 4.27 -8.71 -3.79
N GLY A 2 3.37 -9.61 -4.19
CA GLY A 2 1.96 -9.26 -4.37
C GLY A 2 1.20 -10.27 -5.25
N GLN A 3 -0.12 -10.16 -5.27
CA GLN A 3 -1.02 -11.12 -5.92
C GLN A 3 -0.84 -11.26 -7.44
N ALA A 4 -1.51 -12.25 -8.02
CA ALA A 4 -1.48 -12.47 -9.45
C ALA A 4 -1.99 -11.24 -10.24
N ALA A 5 -1.35 -10.99 -11.38
CA ALA A 5 -1.81 -10.00 -12.36
C ALA A 5 -1.97 -8.54 -11.84
N ILE A 6 -1.18 -8.15 -10.84
CA ILE A 6 -1.09 -6.75 -10.34
C ILE A 6 0.00 -5.90 -11.01
N GLY A 7 0.70 -6.44 -12.02
CA GLY A 7 1.73 -5.68 -12.75
C GLY A 7 3.18 -5.87 -12.29
N LYS A 8 3.48 -6.81 -11.37
CA LYS A 8 4.85 -7.10 -10.91
C LYS A 8 5.86 -7.30 -12.05
N SER A 9 5.51 -8.14 -13.03
CA SER A 9 6.37 -8.40 -14.20
C SER A 9 6.55 -7.19 -15.10
N ALA A 10 5.54 -6.31 -15.19
CA ALA A 10 5.66 -5.06 -15.93
C ALA A 10 6.66 -4.13 -15.24
N VAL A 11 6.58 -4.00 -13.91
CA VAL A 11 7.56 -3.23 -13.12
C VAL A 11 8.97 -3.81 -13.27
N ALA A 12 9.14 -5.12 -13.12
CA ALA A 12 10.43 -5.79 -13.26
C ALA A 12 11.03 -5.58 -14.66
N GLN A 13 10.20 -5.65 -15.70
CA GLN A 13 10.63 -5.39 -17.08
C GLN A 13 11.07 -3.93 -17.27
N THR A 14 10.26 -2.96 -16.86
CA THR A 14 10.60 -1.52 -16.97
C THR A 14 11.90 -1.22 -16.24
N MET A 15 12.07 -1.73 -15.01
CA MET A 15 13.31 -1.53 -14.25
C MET A 15 14.52 -2.16 -14.95
N ALA A 16 14.35 -3.33 -15.57
CA ALA A 16 15.43 -3.95 -16.33
C ALA A 16 15.84 -3.10 -17.54
N GLU A 17 14.88 -2.55 -18.27
CA GLU A 17 15.13 -1.65 -19.41
C GLU A 17 15.85 -0.36 -18.94
N GLU A 18 15.34 0.29 -17.88
CA GLU A 18 15.95 1.50 -17.31
C GLU A 18 17.38 1.27 -16.81
N PHE A 19 17.63 0.19 -16.08
CA PHE A 19 18.98 -0.11 -15.59
C PHE A 19 19.93 -0.56 -16.69
N ALA A 20 19.42 -1.14 -17.77
CA ALA A 20 20.22 -1.44 -18.96
C ALA A 20 20.66 -0.15 -19.64
N GLU A 21 19.76 0.84 -19.78
CA GLU A 21 20.07 2.17 -20.32
C GLU A 21 21.08 2.93 -19.44
N MET A 22 20.96 2.82 -18.12
CA MET A 22 21.93 3.38 -17.17
C MET A 22 23.26 2.62 -17.13
N GLY A 23 23.37 1.45 -17.78
CA GLY A 23 24.57 0.62 -17.80
C GLY A 23 24.89 -0.06 -16.48
N CYS A 24 23.92 -0.19 -15.58
CA CYS A 24 24.08 -0.84 -14.27
C CYS A 24 23.33 -2.16 -14.11
N LEU A 25 22.55 -2.59 -15.11
CA LEU A 25 21.95 -3.92 -15.14
C LEU A 25 23.05 -4.99 -15.30
N GLY A 26 23.22 -5.83 -14.28
CA GLY A 26 24.11 -6.98 -14.34
C GLY A 26 23.49 -8.13 -15.14
N ALA A 27 22.28 -8.53 -14.75
CA ALA A 27 21.52 -9.59 -15.40
C ALA A 27 20.02 -9.50 -15.05
N SER A 28 19.18 -10.12 -15.86
CA SER A 28 17.75 -10.29 -15.57
C SER A 28 17.27 -11.69 -15.95
N PHE A 29 16.36 -12.25 -15.15
CA PHE A 29 15.76 -13.56 -15.41
C PHE A 29 14.26 -13.50 -15.13
N PHE A 30 13.45 -13.98 -16.07
CA PHE A 30 11.99 -13.95 -15.98
C PHE A 30 11.49 -15.38 -16.04
N PHE A 31 11.11 -15.92 -14.87
CA PHE A 31 10.44 -17.20 -14.80
C PHE A 31 9.09 -17.11 -15.53
N SER A 32 8.72 -18.19 -16.20
CA SER A 32 7.45 -18.24 -16.95
C SER A 32 7.04 -19.68 -17.21
N ARG A 33 6.08 -20.21 -16.44
CA ARG A 33 5.52 -21.55 -16.69
C ARG A 33 4.88 -21.67 -18.09
N PRO A 34 4.09 -20.71 -18.59
CA PRO A 34 3.49 -20.79 -19.93
C PRO A 34 4.54 -20.93 -21.04
N ASN A 35 5.70 -20.28 -20.85
CA ASN A 35 6.81 -20.31 -21.80
C ASN A 35 7.87 -21.38 -21.47
N ARG A 36 7.59 -22.30 -20.54
CA ARG A 36 8.51 -23.37 -20.09
C ARG A 36 9.86 -22.85 -19.59
N ARG A 37 9.86 -21.67 -18.98
CA ARG A 37 10.99 -21.05 -18.27
C ARG A 37 10.79 -21.18 -16.77
N ASP A 38 10.51 -22.39 -16.29
CA ASP A 38 10.23 -22.71 -14.89
C ASP A 38 11.28 -23.63 -14.26
N ASP A 39 12.34 -23.95 -14.99
CA ASP A 39 13.41 -24.84 -14.55
C ASP A 39 14.45 -24.11 -13.66
N PRO A 40 14.60 -24.49 -12.37
CA PRO A 40 15.56 -23.87 -11.47
C PRO A 40 17.02 -23.99 -11.94
N ASP A 41 17.38 -25.08 -12.64
CA ASP A 41 18.75 -25.34 -13.07
C ASP A 41 19.25 -24.30 -14.09
N THR A 42 18.34 -23.53 -14.69
CA THR A 42 18.65 -22.52 -15.70
C THR A 42 18.98 -21.15 -15.13
N LEU A 43 18.60 -20.86 -13.88
CA LEU A 43 18.70 -19.51 -13.31
C LEU A 43 20.17 -19.06 -13.20
N ILE A 44 20.97 -19.75 -12.39
CA ILE A 44 22.36 -19.35 -12.12
C ILE A 44 23.24 -19.34 -13.38
N PRO A 45 23.19 -20.36 -14.27
CA PRO A 45 23.94 -20.32 -15.52
C PRO A 45 23.56 -19.13 -16.40
N THR A 46 22.27 -18.78 -16.46
CA THR A 46 21.81 -17.63 -17.25
C THR A 46 22.30 -16.30 -16.69
N LEU A 47 22.24 -16.13 -15.37
CA LEU A 47 22.79 -14.93 -14.71
C LEU A 47 24.30 -14.80 -14.96
N ALA A 48 25.05 -15.90 -14.82
CA ALA A 48 26.49 -15.92 -15.08
C ALA A 48 26.82 -15.60 -16.53
N TYR A 49 26.04 -16.14 -17.48
CA TYR A 49 26.19 -15.82 -18.90
C TYR A 49 25.97 -14.34 -19.20
N GLN A 50 24.90 -13.73 -18.66
CA GLN A 50 24.59 -12.32 -18.88
C GLN A 50 25.65 -11.40 -18.26
N LEU A 51 26.10 -11.70 -17.04
CA LEU A 51 27.22 -10.99 -16.42
C LEU A 51 28.48 -11.09 -17.28
N ALA A 52 28.80 -12.27 -17.84
CA ALA A 52 29.94 -12.43 -18.73
C ALA A 52 29.80 -11.69 -20.05
N PHE A 53 28.59 -11.56 -20.56
CA PHE A 53 28.32 -10.76 -21.75
C PHE A 53 28.60 -9.28 -21.50
N ASN A 54 28.13 -8.76 -20.37
CA ASN A 54 28.24 -7.34 -20.02
C ASN A 54 29.62 -6.95 -19.46
N LEU A 55 30.36 -7.89 -18.87
CA LEU A 55 31.54 -7.61 -18.06
C LEU A 55 32.77 -8.43 -18.54
N PRO A 56 33.64 -7.86 -19.39
CA PRO A 56 34.76 -8.60 -19.99
C PRO A 56 35.73 -9.23 -18.98
N ARG A 57 35.96 -8.59 -17.83
CA ARG A 57 36.85 -9.12 -16.79
C ARG A 57 36.24 -10.29 -16.04
N TYR A 58 34.95 -10.21 -15.72
CA TYR A 58 34.22 -11.33 -15.15
C TYR A 58 34.13 -12.49 -16.16
N LYS A 59 33.91 -12.21 -17.46
CA LYS A 59 33.95 -13.23 -18.53
C LYS A 59 35.24 -14.04 -18.51
N ARG A 60 36.38 -13.36 -18.41
CA ARG A 60 37.68 -14.03 -18.32
C ARG A 60 37.76 -14.91 -17.07
N ALA A 61 37.37 -14.37 -15.91
CA ALA A 61 37.40 -15.08 -14.63
C ALA A 61 36.54 -16.36 -14.64
N ILE A 62 35.38 -16.35 -15.29
CA ILE A 62 34.54 -17.55 -15.42
C ILE A 62 35.05 -18.52 -16.50
N THR A 63 35.63 -18.02 -17.59
CA THR A 63 36.16 -18.86 -18.68
C THR A 63 37.34 -19.69 -18.20
N GLU A 64 38.24 -19.09 -17.41
CA GLU A 64 39.37 -19.80 -16.79
C GLU A 64 38.87 -20.89 -15.81
N ARG A 65 37.84 -20.60 -15.01
CA ARG A 65 37.23 -21.57 -14.09
C ARG A 65 36.56 -22.75 -14.81
N LEU A 66 35.72 -22.45 -15.79
CA LEU A 66 35.02 -23.48 -16.57
C LEU A 66 36.00 -24.31 -17.42
N GLY A 67 37.08 -23.71 -17.90
CA GLY A 67 38.16 -24.43 -18.57
C GLY A 67 38.92 -25.39 -17.64
N GLY A 68 39.00 -25.07 -16.34
CA GLY A 68 39.63 -25.92 -15.33
C GLY A 68 38.73 -27.06 -14.82
N ASP A 69 37.43 -26.83 -14.71
CA ASP A 69 36.45 -27.85 -14.31
C ASP A 69 35.11 -27.66 -15.03
N PRO A 70 34.90 -28.34 -16.18
CA PRO A 70 33.64 -28.27 -16.91
C PRO A 70 32.45 -28.88 -16.15
N THR A 71 32.69 -29.74 -15.15
CA THR A 71 31.62 -30.42 -14.41
C THR A 71 30.84 -29.47 -13.50
N ILE A 72 31.33 -28.24 -13.28
CA ILE A 72 30.67 -27.20 -12.48
C ILE A 72 29.22 -27.01 -12.91
N LEU A 73 28.93 -27.02 -14.21
CA LEU A 73 27.58 -26.80 -14.76
C LEU A 73 26.55 -27.87 -14.38
N HIS A 74 26.99 -29.00 -13.81
CA HIS A 74 26.13 -30.09 -13.36
C HIS A 74 26.08 -30.21 -11.83
N LYS A 75 26.67 -29.26 -11.10
CA LYS A 75 26.64 -29.24 -9.63
C LYS A 75 25.39 -28.54 -9.12
N HIS A 76 25.08 -28.74 -7.85
CA HIS A 76 23.94 -28.10 -7.18
C HIS A 76 24.01 -26.57 -7.19
N HIS A 77 22.86 -25.91 -7.09
CA HIS A 77 22.71 -24.45 -7.21
C HIS A 77 23.65 -23.65 -6.31
N ARG A 78 23.83 -24.06 -5.06
CA ARG A 78 24.80 -23.43 -4.15
C ARG A 78 26.22 -23.40 -4.71
N ILE A 79 26.68 -24.51 -5.28
CA ILE A 79 28.03 -24.61 -5.86
C ILE A 79 28.11 -23.80 -7.15
N LEU A 80 27.07 -23.85 -7.99
CA LEU A 80 26.96 -23.01 -9.18
C LEU A 80 27.05 -21.52 -8.81
N PHE A 81 26.30 -21.09 -7.80
CA PHE A 81 26.28 -19.70 -7.35
C PHE A 81 27.66 -19.27 -6.82
N GLU A 82 28.27 -20.11 -5.99
CA GLU A 82 29.61 -19.83 -5.45
C GLU A 82 30.65 -19.73 -6.55
N LYS A 83 30.74 -20.73 -7.44
CA LYS A 83 31.77 -20.82 -8.48
C LYS A 83 31.57 -19.86 -9.64
N LEU A 84 30.32 -19.58 -10.00
CA LEU A 84 30.00 -18.76 -11.17
C LEU A 84 29.70 -17.32 -10.80
N ILE A 85 29.13 -17.02 -9.63
CA ILE A 85 28.76 -15.64 -9.26
C ILE A 85 29.69 -15.09 -8.17
N SER A 86 29.75 -15.74 -7.01
CA SER A 86 30.40 -15.18 -5.81
C SER A 86 31.92 -15.08 -5.93
N GLU A 87 32.60 -16.19 -6.24
CA GLU A 87 34.06 -16.21 -6.33
C GLU A 87 34.60 -15.27 -7.43
N PRO A 88 34.07 -15.27 -8.67
CA PRO A 88 34.58 -14.37 -9.71
C PRO A 88 34.42 -12.89 -9.35
N LEU A 89 33.31 -12.51 -8.70
CA LEU A 89 33.12 -11.13 -8.26
C LEU A 89 34.04 -10.78 -7.08
N ARG A 90 34.24 -11.71 -6.13
CA ARG A 90 35.16 -11.52 -5.00
C ARG A 90 36.60 -11.33 -5.46
N ASP A 91 37.05 -12.07 -6.46
CA ASP A 91 38.38 -11.89 -7.04
C ASP A 91 38.54 -10.49 -7.65
N LEU A 92 37.51 -9.99 -8.33
CA LEU A 92 37.52 -8.64 -8.91
C LEU A 92 37.49 -7.55 -7.82
N MET A 93 36.78 -7.80 -6.72
CA MET A 93 36.81 -6.92 -5.54
C MET A 93 38.21 -6.88 -4.91
N ALA A 94 38.85 -8.04 -4.74
CA ALA A 94 40.21 -8.12 -4.19
C ALA A 94 41.25 -7.39 -5.07
N GLN A 95 40.98 -7.29 -6.37
CA GLN A 95 41.78 -6.54 -7.34
C GLN A 95 41.42 -5.05 -7.42
N ASN A 96 40.48 -4.55 -6.59
CA ASN A 96 39.94 -3.19 -6.64
C ASN A 96 39.47 -2.77 -8.06
N HIS A 97 38.85 -3.70 -8.78
CA HIS A 97 38.43 -3.43 -10.16
C HIS A 97 37.24 -2.44 -10.18
N PRO A 98 37.22 -1.41 -11.07
CA PRO A 98 36.16 -0.38 -11.09
C PRO A 98 34.72 -0.90 -11.19
N ILE A 99 34.56 -2.11 -11.75
CA ILE A 99 33.28 -2.80 -11.90
C ILE A 99 32.59 -3.12 -10.56
N VAL A 100 33.36 -3.10 -9.46
CA VAL A 100 32.86 -3.33 -8.10
C VAL A 100 32.64 -2.03 -7.33
N SER A 101 32.90 -0.87 -7.95
CA SER A 101 32.75 0.45 -7.33
C SER A 101 31.29 0.89 -7.20
N SER A 102 30.39 0.27 -7.96
CA SER A 102 28.94 0.46 -7.86
C SER A 102 28.23 -0.89 -7.94
N PRO A 103 27.13 -1.09 -7.22
CA PRO A 103 26.37 -2.33 -7.29
C PRO A 103 25.74 -2.52 -8.67
N LEU A 104 25.79 -3.74 -9.18
CA LEU A 104 25.07 -4.17 -10.38
C LEU A 104 23.69 -4.70 -9.98
N VAL A 105 22.67 -4.33 -10.74
CA VAL A 105 21.30 -4.77 -10.46
C VAL A 105 21.07 -6.14 -11.08
N ILE A 106 20.55 -7.08 -10.29
CA ILE A 106 20.09 -8.39 -10.74
C ILE A 106 18.59 -8.49 -10.52
N ILE A 107 17.82 -8.67 -11.59
CA ILE A 107 16.36 -8.76 -11.52
C ILE A 107 15.92 -10.20 -11.73
N ILE A 108 15.10 -10.71 -10.83
CA ILE A 108 14.46 -12.02 -10.94
C ILE A 108 12.95 -11.81 -10.84
N ASP A 109 12.26 -11.98 -11.95
CA ASP A 109 10.81 -11.87 -12.00
C ASP A 109 10.13 -13.23 -11.88
N GLY A 110 9.07 -13.28 -11.07
CA GLY A 110 8.18 -14.44 -10.95
C GLY A 110 8.81 -15.64 -10.27
N LEU A 111 9.56 -15.47 -9.16
CA LEU A 111 10.21 -16.59 -8.47
C LEU A 111 9.22 -17.73 -8.14
N ASP A 112 7.98 -17.42 -7.80
CA ASP A 112 6.89 -18.38 -7.56
C ASP A 112 6.59 -19.29 -8.76
N GLU A 113 6.92 -18.86 -9.98
CA GLU A 113 6.73 -19.64 -11.20
C GLU A 113 7.79 -20.71 -11.39
N CYS A 114 8.91 -20.69 -10.65
CA CYS A 114 9.84 -21.80 -10.58
C CYS A 114 9.11 -23.08 -10.12
N ARG A 115 9.32 -24.19 -10.82
CA ARG A 115 8.59 -25.45 -10.58
C ARG A 115 8.92 -26.12 -9.25
N ASP A 116 10.08 -25.82 -8.68
CA ASP A 116 10.62 -26.43 -7.47
C ASP A 116 10.58 -25.42 -6.31
N LYS A 117 9.84 -25.75 -5.24
CA LYS A 117 9.62 -24.86 -4.08
C LYS A 117 10.84 -24.78 -3.18
N GLU A 118 11.57 -25.88 -3.04
CA GLU A 118 12.81 -25.97 -2.29
C GLU A 118 13.90 -25.12 -2.96
N ALA A 119 13.98 -25.15 -4.29
CA ALA A 119 14.89 -24.30 -5.05
C ALA A 119 14.55 -22.81 -4.88
N GLN A 120 13.27 -22.44 -4.85
CA GLN A 120 12.87 -21.04 -4.58
C GLN A 120 13.42 -20.56 -3.22
N LEU A 121 13.30 -21.37 -2.17
CA LEU A 121 13.83 -21.06 -0.85
C LEU A 121 15.36 -20.99 -0.85
N GLU A 122 16.02 -21.94 -1.51
CA GLU A 122 17.48 -21.96 -1.68
C GLU A 122 17.97 -20.66 -2.34
N PHE A 123 17.31 -20.21 -3.42
CA PHE A 123 17.69 -18.98 -4.12
C PHE A 123 17.61 -17.74 -3.23
N ILE A 124 16.52 -17.57 -2.47
CA ILE A 124 16.40 -16.42 -1.55
C ILE A 124 17.49 -16.48 -0.45
N GLU A 125 17.79 -17.68 0.08
CA GLU A 125 18.88 -17.86 1.04
C GLU A 125 20.25 -17.50 0.43
N LEU A 126 20.52 -17.91 -0.80
CA LEU A 126 21.77 -17.58 -1.50
C LEU A 126 21.91 -16.07 -1.71
N PHE A 127 20.85 -15.40 -2.17
CA PHE A 127 20.88 -13.96 -2.45
C PHE A 127 21.01 -13.12 -1.18
N SER A 128 20.29 -13.49 -0.11
CA SER A 128 20.39 -12.80 1.18
C SER A 128 21.79 -12.89 1.79
N LYS A 129 22.50 -14.02 1.61
CA LYS A 129 23.89 -14.21 2.08
C LYS A 129 24.94 -13.53 1.19
N ALA A 130 24.53 -13.02 0.03
CA ALA A 130 25.41 -12.39 -0.95
C ALA A 130 25.59 -10.88 -0.76
N GLY A 131 25.14 -10.28 0.36
CA GLY A 131 25.24 -8.83 0.61
C GLY A 131 26.67 -8.25 0.68
N HIS A 132 27.69 -9.11 0.70
CA HIS A 132 29.10 -8.70 0.60
C HIS A 132 29.58 -8.52 -0.85
N LEU A 133 28.78 -8.92 -1.84
CA LEU A 133 29.07 -8.75 -3.27
C LEU A 133 28.52 -7.41 -3.77
N PRO A 134 29.06 -6.84 -4.86
CA PRO A 134 28.56 -5.61 -5.46
C PRO A 134 27.31 -5.88 -6.30
N LEU A 135 26.31 -6.54 -5.72
CA LEU A 135 25.07 -6.93 -6.38
C LEU A 135 23.87 -6.41 -5.58
N LEU A 136 22.91 -5.84 -6.28
CA LEU A 136 21.59 -5.50 -5.74
C LEU A 136 20.56 -6.43 -6.36
N TRP A 137 19.94 -7.28 -5.53
CA TRP A 137 18.94 -8.24 -5.97
C TRP A 137 17.55 -7.63 -5.88
N LEU A 138 16.81 -7.68 -6.98
CA LEU A 138 15.40 -7.33 -7.04
C LEU A 138 14.62 -8.58 -7.45
N VAL A 139 13.83 -9.12 -6.52
CA VAL A 139 13.08 -10.35 -6.73
C VAL A 139 11.58 -10.05 -6.63
N THR A 140 10.83 -10.40 -7.67
CA THR A 140 9.37 -10.38 -7.63
C THR A 140 8.84 -11.79 -7.40
N SER A 141 7.78 -11.89 -6.62
CA SER A 141 7.08 -13.16 -6.36
C SER A 141 5.65 -12.88 -5.88
N ARG A 142 4.80 -13.89 -6.01
CA ARG A 142 3.54 -14.02 -5.25
C ARG A 142 3.85 -14.41 -3.80
N PRO A 143 2.95 -14.09 -2.84
CA PRO A 143 3.16 -14.38 -1.42
C PRO A 143 2.84 -15.85 -1.09
N GLU A 144 3.44 -16.79 -1.84
CA GLU A 144 3.25 -18.24 -1.67
C GLU A 144 3.52 -18.70 -0.23
N TYR A 145 2.76 -19.68 0.25
CA TYR A 145 2.81 -20.13 1.64
C TYR A 145 4.22 -20.54 2.10
N HIS A 146 4.94 -21.32 1.29
CA HIS A 146 6.28 -21.79 1.66
C HIS A 146 7.28 -20.62 1.83
N LEU A 147 7.11 -19.53 1.08
CA LEU A 147 7.95 -18.34 1.17
C LEU A 147 7.66 -17.54 2.45
N LYS A 148 6.44 -17.57 2.99
CA LYS A 148 6.11 -16.83 4.23
C LYS A 148 6.99 -17.21 5.40
N SER A 149 7.26 -18.50 5.58
CA SER A 149 8.10 -18.98 6.69
C SER A 149 9.49 -18.34 6.65
N PHE A 150 10.07 -18.20 5.46
CA PHE A 150 11.37 -17.58 5.27
C PHE A 150 11.34 -16.07 5.50
N LEU A 151 10.33 -15.38 4.96
CA LEU A 151 10.18 -13.91 5.10
C LEU A 151 9.90 -13.45 6.54
N SER A 152 9.36 -14.34 7.37
CA SER A 152 9.10 -14.06 8.78
C SER A 152 10.33 -14.27 9.68
N HIS A 153 11.45 -14.78 9.15
CA HIS A 153 12.66 -14.94 9.95
C HIS A 153 13.27 -13.57 10.30
N PRO A 154 13.63 -13.32 11.58
CA PRO A 154 14.19 -12.04 12.02
C PRO A 154 15.45 -11.61 11.24
N ASN A 155 16.25 -12.58 10.82
CA ASN A 155 17.50 -12.33 10.08
C ASN A 155 17.27 -11.96 8.61
N PHE A 156 16.07 -12.16 8.07
CA PHE A 156 15.74 -11.82 6.68
C PHE A 156 15.81 -10.30 6.44
N TYR A 157 15.23 -9.52 7.36
CA TYR A 157 15.19 -8.05 7.27
C TYR A 157 16.53 -7.36 7.52
N ALA A 158 17.56 -8.10 7.97
CA ALA A 158 18.90 -7.54 8.13
C ALA A 158 19.57 -7.23 6.77
N THR A 159 19.13 -7.89 5.69
CA THR A 159 19.76 -7.79 4.35
C THR A 159 18.75 -7.57 3.23
N CYS A 160 17.45 -7.74 3.48
CA CYS A 160 16.40 -7.63 2.48
C CYS A 160 15.34 -6.61 2.91
N VAL A 161 14.86 -5.81 1.95
CA VAL A 161 13.65 -5.01 2.09
C VAL A 161 12.51 -5.76 1.41
N ARG A 162 11.36 -5.85 2.09
CA ARG A 162 10.14 -6.43 1.51
C ARG A 162 9.16 -5.30 1.24
N GLU A 163 8.76 -5.19 -0.02
CA GLU A 163 7.66 -4.33 -0.45
C GLU A 163 6.50 -5.21 -0.92
N ASP A 164 5.30 -4.95 -0.41
CA ASP A 164 4.06 -5.59 -0.85
C ASP A 164 3.29 -4.61 -1.73
N ILE A 165 2.93 -5.03 -2.95
CA ILE A 165 2.14 -4.22 -3.89
C ILE A 165 0.67 -4.58 -3.65
N SER A 166 -0.10 -3.60 -3.18
CA SER A 166 -1.54 -3.73 -2.94
C SER A 166 -2.35 -3.36 -4.19
N ILE A 167 -3.57 -3.89 -4.27
CA ILE A 167 -4.52 -3.60 -5.36
C ILE A 167 -5.54 -2.54 -4.92
N ASP A 168 -5.77 -2.40 -3.61
CA ASP A 168 -6.82 -1.54 -3.07
C ASP A 168 -6.31 -0.17 -2.59
N ASP A 169 -5.06 0.17 -2.92
CA ASP A 169 -4.53 1.49 -2.60
C ASP A 169 -4.91 2.55 -3.65
N GLU A 170 -4.73 3.81 -3.26
CA GLU A 170 -5.06 4.94 -4.12
C GLU A 170 -4.24 4.98 -5.41
N GLU A 171 -3.04 4.42 -5.36
CA GLU A 171 -2.06 4.44 -6.44
C GLU A 171 -2.46 3.45 -7.53
N ALA A 172 -2.87 2.23 -7.15
CA ALA A 172 -3.42 1.22 -8.03
C ALA A 172 -4.66 1.73 -8.79
N GLN A 173 -5.57 2.44 -8.12
CA GLN A 173 -6.73 3.07 -8.77
C GLN A 173 -6.32 4.15 -9.78
N ARG A 174 -5.34 4.99 -9.41
CA ARG A 174 -4.80 6.02 -10.32
C ARG A 174 -4.13 5.38 -11.53
N ASP A 175 -3.42 4.28 -11.34
CA ASP A 175 -2.74 3.57 -12.41
C ASP A 175 -3.70 2.83 -13.34
N VAL A 176 -4.79 2.24 -12.81
CA VAL A 176 -5.90 1.72 -13.64
C VAL A 176 -6.47 2.83 -14.53
N GLN A 177 -6.75 4.02 -13.97
CA GLN A 177 -7.28 5.14 -14.76
C GLN A 177 -6.30 5.59 -15.85
N ARG A 178 -5.00 5.66 -15.54
CA ARG A 178 -3.95 5.99 -16.52
C ARG A 178 -3.88 4.95 -17.62
N LEU A 179 -3.89 3.67 -17.26
CA LEU A 179 -3.85 2.55 -18.19
C LEU A 179 -5.06 2.56 -19.13
N LEU A 180 -6.27 2.72 -18.59
CA LEU A 180 -7.50 2.84 -19.37
C LEU A 180 -7.41 3.97 -20.39
N ARG A 181 -7.07 5.19 -19.94
CA ARG A 181 -6.97 6.36 -20.82
C ARG A 181 -5.95 6.15 -21.93
N SER A 182 -4.75 5.71 -21.58
CA SER A 182 -3.65 5.49 -22.53
C SER A 182 -4.02 4.42 -23.57
N ARG A 183 -4.56 3.27 -23.13
CA ARG A 183 -4.85 2.15 -24.02
C ARG A 183 -6.09 2.37 -24.87
N PHE A 184 -7.12 3.02 -24.35
CA PHE A 184 -8.25 3.41 -25.17
C PHE A 184 -7.87 4.43 -26.24
N GLU A 185 -6.99 5.39 -25.92
CA GLU A 185 -6.47 6.33 -26.89
C GLU A 185 -5.71 5.60 -28.01
N ASN A 186 -4.87 4.62 -27.68
CA ASN A 186 -4.19 3.79 -28.69
C ASN A 186 -5.17 3.02 -29.58
N ILE A 187 -6.22 2.43 -29.00
CA ILE A 187 -7.26 1.73 -29.76
C ILE A 187 -8.01 2.73 -30.67
N ARG A 188 -8.36 3.90 -30.14
CA ARG A 188 -9.05 4.97 -30.89
C ARG A 188 -8.22 5.41 -32.11
N GLN A 189 -6.93 5.65 -31.92
CA GLN A 189 -6.00 6.00 -33.02
C GLN A 189 -5.88 4.87 -34.05
N GLN A 190 -5.83 3.61 -33.60
CA GLN A 190 -5.72 2.47 -34.51
C GLN A 190 -6.98 2.29 -35.40
N TYR A 191 -8.15 2.72 -34.92
CA TYR A 191 -9.42 2.59 -35.63
C TYR A 191 -10.10 3.95 -35.85
N GLU A 192 -9.31 5.00 -36.11
CA GLU A 192 -9.78 6.40 -36.24
C GLU A 192 -10.92 6.54 -37.27
N ASP A 193 -10.87 5.77 -38.37
CA ASP A 193 -11.91 5.78 -39.41
C ASP A 193 -13.26 5.16 -38.99
N ARG A 194 -13.31 4.44 -37.87
CA ARG A 194 -14.47 3.63 -37.43
C ARG A 194 -15.00 4.01 -36.06
N LEU A 195 -14.29 4.85 -35.33
CA LEU A 195 -14.58 5.23 -33.95
C LEU A 195 -14.82 6.72 -33.86
N ASP A 196 -15.83 7.10 -33.08
CA ASP A 196 -16.13 8.51 -32.85
C ASP A 196 -14.97 9.17 -32.05
N PRO A 197 -14.69 10.47 -32.25
CA PRO A 197 -13.61 11.16 -31.53
C PRO A 197 -13.76 11.15 -30.00
N ASP A 198 -14.99 11.04 -29.51
CA ASP A 198 -15.37 10.92 -28.11
C ASP A 198 -15.47 9.46 -27.62
N TRP A 199 -15.08 8.49 -28.45
CA TRP A 199 -15.03 7.08 -28.07
C TRP A 199 -13.70 6.73 -27.36
N PRO A 200 -13.73 5.97 -26.26
CA PRO A 200 -14.92 5.66 -25.47
C PRO A 200 -15.36 6.89 -24.65
N SER A 201 -16.65 6.97 -24.35
CA SER A 201 -17.16 8.02 -23.47
C SER A 201 -16.49 7.98 -22.09
N GLN A 202 -16.41 9.15 -21.44
CA GLN A 202 -15.86 9.25 -20.09
C GLN A 202 -16.61 8.36 -19.08
N GLU A 203 -17.90 8.13 -19.30
CA GLU A 203 -18.73 7.25 -18.49
C GLU A 203 -18.32 5.78 -18.63
N HIS A 204 -17.95 5.30 -19.83
CA HIS A 204 -17.42 3.95 -20.01
C HIS A 204 -16.12 3.75 -19.22
N VAL A 205 -15.22 4.73 -19.29
CA VAL A 205 -13.94 4.68 -18.54
C VAL A 205 -14.20 4.66 -17.03
N ARG A 206 -15.15 5.47 -16.55
CA ARG A 206 -15.55 5.48 -15.13
C ARG A 206 -16.13 4.15 -14.68
N LEU A 207 -17.02 3.54 -15.46
CA LEU A 207 -17.63 2.27 -15.10
C LEU A 207 -16.59 1.15 -15.02
N ILE A 208 -15.71 1.04 -16.01
CA ILE A 208 -14.65 0.02 -16.01
C ILE A 208 -13.69 0.26 -14.85
N SER A 209 -13.30 1.52 -14.59
CA SER A 209 -12.43 1.86 -13.45
C SER A 209 -13.07 1.50 -12.11
N ALA A 210 -14.37 1.73 -11.94
CA ALA A 210 -15.08 1.43 -10.70
C ALA A 210 -15.15 -0.08 -10.42
N VAL A 211 -15.26 -0.91 -11.45
CA VAL A 211 -15.31 -2.38 -11.31
C VAL A 211 -13.92 -3.00 -11.27
N ALA A 212 -12.93 -2.39 -11.91
CA ALA A 212 -11.56 -2.87 -11.88
C ALA A 212 -10.95 -2.85 -10.47
N LEU A 213 -11.41 -1.95 -9.59
CA LEU A 213 -10.95 -1.84 -8.21
C LEU A 213 -9.42 -1.91 -8.08
N GLY A 214 -8.67 -1.15 -8.90
CA GLY A 214 -7.20 -1.14 -8.87
C GLY A 214 -6.52 -2.35 -9.51
N HIS A 215 -7.27 -3.36 -9.95
CA HIS A 215 -6.74 -4.57 -10.56
C HIS A 215 -6.28 -4.35 -12.00
N LEU A 216 -4.97 -4.16 -12.18
CA LEU A 216 -4.34 -3.90 -13.48
C LEU A 216 -4.52 -5.07 -14.47
N GLY A 217 -4.45 -6.32 -14.01
CA GLY A 217 -4.62 -7.51 -14.86
C GLY A 217 -6.02 -7.68 -15.44
N PHE A 218 -7.05 -7.43 -14.63
CA PHE A 218 -8.44 -7.35 -15.09
C PHE A 218 -8.58 -6.25 -16.14
N THR A 219 -8.07 -5.06 -15.84
CA THR A 219 -8.11 -3.91 -16.74
C THR A 219 -7.43 -4.19 -18.07
N ASP A 220 -6.21 -4.74 -18.05
CA ASP A 220 -5.47 -5.10 -19.26
C ASP A 220 -6.14 -6.22 -20.05
N SER A 221 -6.75 -7.21 -19.38
CA SER A 221 -7.50 -8.29 -20.05
C SER A 221 -8.68 -7.74 -20.84
N LEU A 222 -9.48 -6.84 -20.24
CA LEU A 222 -10.57 -6.16 -20.94
C LEU A 222 -10.06 -5.33 -22.12
N LEU A 223 -8.98 -4.57 -21.93
CA LEU A 223 -8.41 -3.72 -22.99
C LEU A 223 -7.84 -4.53 -24.15
N ARG A 224 -7.22 -5.69 -23.87
CA ARG A 224 -6.77 -6.63 -24.92
C ARG A 224 -7.94 -7.22 -25.67
N PHE A 225 -9.00 -7.61 -24.95
CA PHE A 225 -10.22 -8.10 -25.57
C PHE A 225 -10.83 -7.04 -26.50
N ILE A 226 -10.95 -5.78 -26.04
CA ILE A 226 -11.52 -4.67 -26.83
C ILE A 226 -10.63 -4.30 -28.03
N GLY A 227 -9.31 -4.33 -27.84
CA GLY A 227 -8.33 -3.96 -28.87
C GLY A 227 -7.95 -5.10 -29.81
N ASP A 228 -8.63 -6.25 -29.75
CA ASP A 228 -8.24 -7.45 -30.51
C ASP A 228 -8.23 -7.16 -32.02
N LYS A 229 -7.06 -7.34 -32.63
CA LYS A 229 -6.82 -7.06 -34.04
C LYS A 229 -7.46 -8.11 -34.96
N GLU A 230 -7.64 -9.33 -34.47
CA GLU A 230 -8.26 -10.40 -35.25
C GLU A 230 -9.78 -10.18 -35.36
N TYR A 231 -10.41 -9.69 -34.29
CA TYR A 231 -11.84 -9.37 -34.29
C TYR A 231 -12.14 -7.98 -34.87
N ALA A 232 -11.23 -7.02 -34.69
CA ALA A 232 -11.26 -5.68 -35.29
C ALA A 232 -12.59 -4.90 -35.09
N ASN A 233 -13.27 -5.14 -33.97
CA ASN A 233 -14.54 -4.50 -33.61
C ASN A 233 -14.53 -4.00 -32.15
N PRO A 234 -13.76 -2.92 -31.87
CA PRO A 234 -13.60 -2.39 -30.52
C PRO A 234 -14.91 -1.87 -29.91
N ARG A 235 -15.80 -1.29 -30.71
CA ARG A 235 -17.11 -0.81 -30.23
C ARG A 235 -17.98 -1.97 -29.73
N GLY A 236 -18.12 -3.03 -30.53
CA GLY A 236 -18.89 -4.20 -30.15
C GLY A 236 -18.28 -4.96 -28.97
N GLN A 237 -16.95 -5.07 -28.91
CA GLN A 237 -16.28 -5.73 -27.78
C GLN A 237 -16.39 -4.93 -26.48
N LEU A 238 -16.34 -3.58 -26.55
CA LEU A 238 -16.63 -2.73 -25.39
C LEU A 238 -18.05 -2.96 -24.87
N GLU A 239 -19.05 -3.04 -25.76
CA GLU A 239 -20.42 -3.36 -25.36
C GLU A 239 -20.54 -4.74 -24.67
N VAL A 240 -19.81 -5.74 -25.15
CA VAL A 240 -19.75 -7.06 -24.50
C VAL A 240 -19.16 -6.95 -23.09
N CYS A 241 -18.05 -6.21 -22.92
CA CYS A 241 -17.45 -5.96 -21.60
C CYS A 241 -18.42 -5.26 -20.65
N LEU A 242 -19.09 -4.20 -21.11
CA LEU A 242 -20.03 -3.44 -20.29
C LEU A 242 -21.25 -4.30 -19.86
N ARG A 243 -21.75 -5.16 -20.75
CA ARG A 243 -22.84 -6.10 -20.41
C ARG A 243 -22.40 -7.16 -19.41
N PHE A 244 -21.17 -7.67 -19.56
CA PHE A 244 -20.57 -8.61 -18.62
C PHE A 244 -20.45 -7.99 -17.23
N ILE A 245 -19.87 -6.80 -17.14
CA ILE A 245 -19.69 -6.03 -15.90
C ILE A 245 -21.05 -5.71 -15.24
N GLY A 246 -22.05 -5.34 -16.04
CA GLY A 246 -23.38 -5.01 -15.54
C GLY A 246 -24.24 -6.22 -15.12
N GLY A 247 -23.70 -7.44 -15.09
CA GLY A 247 -24.43 -8.65 -14.67
C GLY A 247 -25.52 -9.10 -15.66
N ASN A 248 -25.54 -8.55 -16.88
CA ASN A 248 -26.60 -8.78 -17.86
C ASN A 248 -26.41 -10.03 -18.73
N GLY A 249 -25.49 -10.92 -18.31
CA GLY A 249 -25.10 -12.14 -19.01
C GLY A 249 -24.42 -11.89 -20.37
N LEU A 250 -23.58 -12.85 -20.78
CA LEU A 250 -23.04 -12.88 -22.14
C LEU A 250 -24.11 -13.41 -23.11
N ARG A 251 -24.09 -12.94 -24.37
CA ARG A 251 -24.93 -13.58 -25.41
C ARG A 251 -24.43 -15.01 -25.64
N PRO A 252 -25.29 -15.98 -25.99
CA PRO A 252 -24.84 -17.28 -26.43
C PRO A 252 -23.82 -17.15 -27.57
N GLY A 253 -22.62 -17.72 -27.39
CA GLY A 253 -21.51 -17.63 -28.35
C GLY A 253 -20.63 -16.37 -28.24
N ALA A 254 -20.90 -15.44 -27.31
CA ALA A 254 -19.99 -14.34 -27.04
C ALA A 254 -18.73 -14.85 -26.32
N LEU A 255 -17.56 -14.36 -26.75
CA LEU A 255 -16.29 -14.64 -26.11
C LEU A 255 -16.26 -14.03 -24.70
N ASN A 256 -15.64 -14.74 -23.75
CA ASN A 256 -15.44 -14.25 -22.39
C ASN A 256 -14.35 -13.16 -22.37
N PRO A 257 -14.67 -11.91 -21.99
CA PRO A 257 -13.70 -10.81 -21.94
C PRO A 257 -12.53 -11.04 -20.98
N LEU A 258 -12.70 -11.93 -20.00
CA LEU A 258 -11.71 -12.23 -18.97
C LEU A 258 -10.99 -13.56 -19.21
N HIS A 259 -11.12 -14.17 -20.39
CA HIS A 259 -10.54 -15.48 -20.67
C HIS A 259 -9.03 -15.56 -20.32
N ALA A 260 -8.26 -14.52 -20.65
CA ALA A 260 -6.83 -14.47 -20.32
C ALA A 260 -6.58 -14.46 -18.80
N LEU A 261 -7.43 -13.76 -18.03
CA LEU A 261 -7.36 -13.73 -16.57
C LEU A 261 -7.81 -15.08 -15.98
N ASP A 262 -8.86 -15.69 -16.53
CA ASP A 262 -9.34 -17.01 -16.14
C ASP A 262 -8.24 -18.07 -16.32
N LEU A 263 -7.44 -18.00 -17.39
CA LEU A 263 -6.31 -18.91 -17.58
C LEU A 263 -5.25 -18.74 -16.47
N VAL A 264 -5.00 -17.51 -16.01
CA VAL A 264 -4.07 -17.23 -14.91
C VAL A 264 -4.58 -17.86 -13.61
N TYR A 265 -5.84 -17.61 -13.24
CA TYR A 265 -6.41 -18.17 -12.02
C TYR A 265 -6.64 -19.67 -12.10
N HIS A 266 -7.08 -20.19 -13.25
CA HIS A 266 -7.19 -21.62 -13.49
C HIS A 266 -5.86 -22.33 -13.25
N ARG A 267 -4.74 -21.72 -13.69
CA ARG A 267 -3.40 -22.27 -13.42
C ARG A 267 -3.09 -22.30 -11.93
N ILE A 268 -3.38 -21.22 -11.19
CA ILE A 268 -3.15 -21.17 -9.73
C ILE A 268 -3.98 -22.26 -9.04
N LEU A 269 -5.27 -22.34 -9.38
CA LEU A 269 -6.20 -23.29 -8.78
C LEU A 269 -5.93 -24.74 -9.21
N SER A 270 -5.29 -24.96 -10.37
CA SER A 270 -4.91 -26.31 -10.82
C SER A 270 -3.82 -26.97 -9.98
N ASP A 271 -3.08 -26.18 -9.20
CA ASP A 271 -2.06 -26.68 -8.28
C ASP A 271 -2.68 -27.19 -6.95
N ILE A 272 -4.00 -27.02 -6.75
CA ILE A 272 -4.73 -27.51 -5.57
C ILE A 272 -4.95 -29.03 -5.69
N PRO A 273 -4.53 -29.83 -4.71
CA PRO A 273 -4.80 -31.26 -4.69
C PRO A 273 -6.30 -31.56 -4.63
N ALA A 274 -6.73 -32.63 -5.32
CA ALA A 274 -8.15 -32.99 -5.43
C ALA A 274 -8.86 -33.18 -4.07
N ASN A 275 -8.13 -33.62 -3.03
CA ASN A 275 -8.67 -33.82 -1.68
C ASN A 275 -8.93 -32.52 -0.90
N TYR A 276 -8.39 -31.38 -1.35
CA TYR A 276 -8.65 -30.06 -0.77
C TYR A 276 -9.56 -29.19 -1.64
N LEU A 277 -9.76 -29.55 -2.91
CA LEU A 277 -10.46 -28.71 -3.89
C LEU A 277 -11.89 -28.38 -3.46
N GLU A 278 -12.67 -29.37 -3.01
CA GLU A 278 -14.08 -29.16 -2.63
C GLU A 278 -14.21 -28.17 -1.47
N MET A 279 -13.48 -28.40 -0.37
CA MET A 279 -13.43 -27.50 0.78
C MET A 279 -13.00 -26.08 0.40
N MET A 280 -12.03 -25.96 -0.50
CA MET A 280 -11.51 -24.66 -0.95
C MET A 280 -12.53 -23.90 -1.79
N VAL A 281 -13.26 -24.61 -2.67
CA VAL A 281 -14.37 -24.03 -3.44
C VAL A 281 -15.47 -23.56 -2.50
N ASP A 282 -15.80 -24.32 -1.46
CA ASP A 282 -16.81 -23.93 -0.49
C ASP A 282 -16.41 -22.68 0.31
N ILE A 283 -15.14 -22.61 0.76
CA ILE A 283 -14.60 -21.42 1.44
C ILE A 283 -14.65 -20.20 0.51
N LEU A 284 -14.22 -20.34 -0.74
CA LEU A 284 -14.29 -19.25 -1.73
C LEU A 284 -15.74 -18.85 -2.01
N ALA A 285 -16.65 -19.81 -2.14
CA ALA A 285 -18.07 -19.53 -2.35
C ALA A 285 -18.67 -18.75 -1.18
N LEU A 286 -18.32 -19.10 0.06
CA LEU A 286 -18.75 -18.34 1.25
C LEU A 286 -18.26 -16.88 1.18
N ILE A 287 -16.97 -16.66 0.89
CA ILE A 287 -16.38 -15.32 0.79
C ILE A 287 -17.04 -14.50 -0.33
N ILE A 288 -17.32 -15.12 -1.48
CA ILE A 288 -17.91 -14.45 -2.66
C ILE A 288 -19.39 -14.14 -2.44
N LEU A 289 -20.15 -15.05 -1.83
CA LEU A 289 -21.59 -14.91 -1.64
C LEU A 289 -21.93 -13.98 -0.46
N TYR A 290 -21.03 -13.88 0.53
CA TYR A 290 -21.21 -13.11 1.75
C TYR A 290 -20.09 -12.07 1.97
N PRO A 291 -19.83 -11.15 1.00
CA PRO A 291 -18.69 -10.24 1.06
C PRO A 291 -18.84 -9.14 2.13
N ASN A 292 -20.07 -8.90 2.61
CA ASN A 292 -20.38 -7.86 3.60
C ASN A 292 -20.48 -8.41 5.03
N ASP A 293 -20.33 -9.73 5.21
CA ASP A 293 -20.39 -10.32 6.54
C ASP A 293 -19.02 -10.18 7.22
N ASP A 294 -19.04 -9.77 8.48
CA ASP A 294 -17.86 -9.51 9.28
C ASP A 294 -17.21 -10.80 9.83
N LEU A 295 -17.11 -11.85 8.99
CA LEU A 295 -16.61 -13.16 9.38
C LEU A 295 -15.08 -13.14 9.49
N CYS A 296 -14.56 -13.35 10.70
CA CYS A 296 -13.13 -13.58 10.87
C CYS A 296 -12.74 -14.98 10.38
N ALA A 297 -11.45 -15.23 10.17
CA ALA A 297 -10.96 -16.52 9.71
C ALA A 297 -11.39 -17.68 10.64
N GLN A 298 -11.50 -17.43 11.95
CA GLN A 298 -12.01 -18.39 12.93
C GLN A 298 -13.50 -18.70 12.72
N ASP A 299 -14.32 -17.71 12.37
CA ASP A 299 -15.76 -17.92 12.11
C ASP A 299 -15.96 -18.80 10.88
N VAL A 300 -15.17 -18.58 9.83
CA VAL A 300 -15.19 -19.42 8.63
C VAL A 300 -14.79 -20.86 8.95
N ALA A 301 -13.73 -21.06 9.74
CA ALA A 301 -13.32 -22.39 10.19
C ALA A 301 -14.44 -23.08 10.99
N ASN A 302 -15.09 -22.35 11.90
CA ASN A 302 -16.19 -22.85 12.71
C ASN A 302 -17.42 -23.20 11.85
N PHE A 303 -17.73 -22.39 10.83
CA PHE A 303 -18.85 -22.64 9.91
C PHE A 303 -18.71 -23.98 9.20
N PHE A 304 -17.50 -24.32 8.75
CA PHE A 304 -17.20 -25.61 8.13
C PHE A 304 -16.91 -26.73 9.14
N SER A 305 -17.04 -26.46 10.45
CA SER A 305 -16.71 -27.41 11.53
C SER A 305 -15.28 -27.96 11.43
N LEU A 306 -14.33 -27.10 11.05
CA LEU A 306 -12.92 -27.44 10.90
C LEU A 306 -12.11 -27.01 12.13
N GLU A 307 -11.16 -27.85 12.53
CA GLU A 307 -10.09 -27.41 13.42
C GLU A 307 -9.22 -26.36 12.70
N LEU A 308 -8.69 -25.41 13.46
CA LEU A 308 -8.02 -24.24 12.88
C LEU A 308 -6.77 -24.63 12.09
N ASP A 309 -6.05 -25.66 12.52
CA ASP A 309 -4.89 -26.22 11.82
C ASP A 309 -5.29 -26.88 10.47
N VAL A 310 -6.38 -27.65 10.44
CA VAL A 310 -6.94 -28.24 9.22
C VAL A 310 -7.39 -27.13 8.26
N PHE A 311 -8.05 -26.10 8.80
CA PHE A 311 -8.45 -24.93 8.04
C PHE A 311 -7.23 -24.25 7.40
N TYR A 312 -6.22 -23.81 8.16
CA TYR A 312 -5.04 -23.16 7.57
C TYR A 312 -4.24 -24.09 6.65
N THR A 313 -4.24 -25.40 6.89
CA THR A 313 -3.63 -26.38 5.97
C THR A 313 -4.35 -26.40 4.64
N SER A 314 -5.69 -26.34 4.64
CA SER A 314 -6.47 -26.24 3.39
C SER A 314 -6.14 -24.95 2.64
N LEU A 315 -5.93 -23.83 3.34
CA LEU A 315 -5.68 -22.52 2.72
C LEU A 315 -4.28 -22.36 2.08
N GLN A 316 -3.37 -23.32 2.23
CA GLN A 316 -1.96 -23.18 1.77
C GLN A 316 -1.81 -22.82 0.28
N TRP A 317 -2.76 -23.24 -0.56
CA TRP A 317 -2.77 -22.92 -1.99
C TRP A 317 -3.47 -21.60 -2.36
N MET A 318 -4.13 -20.97 -1.39
CA MET A 318 -4.88 -19.73 -1.61
C MET A 318 -4.09 -18.47 -1.29
N TYR A 319 -2.88 -18.55 -0.75
CA TYR A 319 -2.09 -17.35 -0.44
C TYR A 319 -1.81 -16.46 -1.67
N SER A 320 -1.81 -17.02 -2.87
CA SER A 320 -1.65 -16.27 -4.13
C SER A 320 -2.93 -15.60 -4.64
N VAL A 321 -4.09 -15.93 -4.06
CA VAL A 321 -5.44 -15.44 -4.44
C VAL A 321 -6.07 -14.63 -3.31
N LEU A 322 -5.87 -15.05 -2.06
CA LEU A 322 -6.42 -14.45 -0.87
C LEU A 322 -5.30 -13.93 0.04
N SER A 323 -5.56 -12.81 0.68
CA SER A 323 -4.91 -12.50 1.93
C SER A 323 -5.46 -13.38 3.04
N ILE A 324 -4.56 -14.18 3.59
CA ILE A 324 -4.84 -15.07 4.71
C ILE A 324 -4.09 -14.51 5.92
N PRO A 325 -4.80 -14.21 7.02
CA PRO A 325 -4.20 -13.67 8.23
C PRO A 325 -3.30 -14.71 8.91
N ASP A 326 -2.49 -14.24 9.85
CA ASP A 326 -1.73 -15.16 10.69
C ASP A 326 -2.68 -15.94 11.61
N PRO A 327 -2.45 -17.24 11.89
CA PRO A 327 -3.28 -18.02 12.80
C PRO A 327 -3.48 -17.36 14.17
N SER A 328 -2.51 -16.61 14.68
CA SER A 328 -2.65 -15.85 15.94
C SER A 328 -3.72 -14.76 15.89
N LYS A 329 -4.06 -14.29 14.69
CA LYS A 329 -5.05 -13.24 14.41
C LYS A 329 -6.35 -13.77 13.83
N ALA A 330 -6.55 -15.09 13.82
CA ALA A 330 -7.71 -15.70 13.17
C ALA A 330 -9.06 -15.20 13.71
N HIS A 331 -9.10 -14.76 14.96
CA HIS A 331 -10.30 -14.28 15.66
C HIS A 331 -10.63 -12.80 15.39
N GLU A 332 -9.70 -12.04 14.80
CA GLU A 332 -9.85 -10.59 14.54
C GLU A 332 -9.83 -10.26 13.04
N ALA A 333 -9.03 -11.00 12.26
CA ALA A 333 -8.78 -10.72 10.87
C ALA A 333 -9.54 -11.69 9.94
N ARG A 334 -9.92 -11.20 8.77
CA ARG A 334 -10.74 -11.94 7.81
C ARG A 334 -9.91 -12.57 6.71
N LEU A 335 -10.48 -13.57 6.04
CA LEU A 335 -10.02 -13.94 4.70
C LEU A 335 -10.49 -12.87 3.73
N GLN A 336 -9.57 -12.32 2.96
CA GLN A 336 -9.87 -11.24 2.02
C GLN A 336 -9.27 -11.57 0.66
N HIS A 337 -9.92 -11.12 -0.40
CA HIS A 337 -9.31 -11.17 -1.74
C HIS A 337 -8.10 -10.22 -1.83
N VAL A 338 -7.88 -9.32 -0.88
CA VAL A 338 -6.79 -8.35 -0.86
C VAL A 338 -6.15 -8.32 0.54
N PRO A 339 -4.84 -8.11 0.69
CA PRO A 339 -4.25 -7.87 2.00
C PRO A 339 -4.92 -6.68 2.68
N GLU A 340 -5.43 -6.92 3.88
CA GLU A 340 -5.58 -5.89 4.88
C GLU A 340 -4.22 -5.18 4.97
N ASP A 341 -4.15 -3.97 4.40
CA ASP A 341 -3.14 -3.04 4.84
C ASP A 341 -3.30 -2.96 6.35
N LYS A 342 -2.19 -3.18 7.06
CA LYS A 342 -2.08 -2.75 8.45
C LYS A 342 -2.62 -1.34 8.47
N ALA A 343 -3.80 -1.16 9.07
CA ALA A 343 -4.48 0.12 9.15
C ALA A 343 -3.42 1.19 9.46
N GLN A 344 -3.12 2.03 8.46
CA GLN A 344 -2.42 3.26 8.77
C GLN A 344 -3.39 4.00 9.68
N MET A 345 -3.06 4.08 10.97
CA MET A 345 -3.84 4.89 11.88
C MET A 345 -3.67 6.35 11.44
N PHE A 346 -4.77 7.00 11.08
CA PHE A 346 -4.82 8.41 10.71
C PHE A 346 -5.26 9.21 11.93
N SER A 347 -4.33 9.92 12.58
CA SER A 347 -4.68 10.88 13.64
C SER A 347 -4.62 12.30 13.09
N ARG A 348 -5.77 12.95 13.05
CA ARG A 348 -5.92 14.31 12.55
C ARG A 348 -5.81 15.32 13.68
N VAL A 349 -4.97 16.34 13.50
CA VAL A 349 -4.85 17.44 14.47
C VAL A 349 -5.50 18.68 13.86
N VAL A 350 -6.56 19.17 14.48
CA VAL A 350 -7.37 20.30 14.03
C VAL A 350 -7.29 21.42 15.07
N GLY A 351 -7.06 22.67 14.67
CA GLY A 351 -7.12 23.80 15.61
C GLY A 351 -7.22 25.15 14.91
N TYR A 352 -7.59 26.19 15.65
CA TYR A 352 -7.64 27.57 15.14
C TYR A 352 -6.25 28.08 14.71
N THR A 353 -6.16 29.14 13.89
CA THR A 353 -4.85 29.68 13.54
C THR A 353 -4.24 30.30 14.79
N GLY A 354 -2.99 29.97 15.09
CA GLY A 354 -2.33 30.45 16.30
C GLY A 354 -2.76 29.73 17.58
N SER A 355 -3.54 28.64 17.51
CA SER A 355 -3.86 27.79 18.67
C SER A 355 -2.71 26.85 19.07
N GLY A 356 -1.70 26.70 18.21
CA GLY A 356 -0.53 25.85 18.47
C GLY A 356 -0.59 24.47 17.82
N SER A 357 -1.47 24.20 16.84
CA SER A 357 -1.53 22.91 16.12
C SER A 357 -0.20 22.50 15.47
N SER A 358 0.47 23.40 14.76
CA SER A 358 1.79 23.10 14.20
C SER A 358 2.86 22.90 15.27
N THR A 359 2.74 23.57 16.43
CA THR A 359 3.62 23.34 17.60
C THR A 359 3.36 21.98 18.23
N PHE A 360 2.10 21.54 18.29
CA PHE A 360 1.69 20.22 18.77
C PHE A 360 2.26 19.10 17.88
N ILE A 361 2.13 19.23 16.56
CA ILE A 361 2.67 18.26 15.58
C ILE A 361 4.21 18.26 15.59
N HIS A 362 4.85 19.42 15.68
CA HIS A 362 6.31 19.50 15.79
C HIS A 362 6.82 18.84 17.08
N THR A 363 6.11 19.07 18.19
CA THR A 363 6.49 18.51 19.49
C THR A 363 6.50 16.99 19.45
N VAL A 364 5.59 16.34 18.71
CA VAL A 364 5.55 14.87 18.61
C VAL A 364 6.45 14.28 17.52
N THR A 365 6.70 15.02 16.43
CA THR A 365 7.49 14.50 15.30
C THR A 365 9.01 14.58 15.51
N GLN A 366 9.50 15.43 16.42
CA GLN A 366 10.93 15.63 16.74
C GLN A 366 11.87 15.87 15.54
N ARG A 367 11.37 16.22 14.33
CA ARG A 367 12.20 16.46 13.14
C ARG A 367 12.80 17.88 13.15
N ASP A 368 14.13 17.96 13.16
CA ASP A 368 15.05 19.11 13.01
C ASP A 368 14.68 20.49 13.63
N GLN A 369 15.47 20.88 14.64
CA GLN A 369 15.44 22.17 15.33
C GLN A 369 15.98 23.36 14.51
N ASP A 370 16.48 23.15 13.29
CA ASP A 370 17.19 24.19 12.51
C ASP A 370 16.30 25.11 11.65
N ARG A 371 14.97 25.05 11.82
CA ARG A 371 14.04 26.01 11.20
C ARG A 371 13.04 26.61 12.20
N ILE A 372 13.52 27.03 13.36
CA ILE A 372 12.76 27.94 14.21
C ILE A 372 13.48 29.28 14.30
N MET A 373 13.00 30.27 13.54
CA MET A 373 12.89 31.59 14.14
C MET A 373 11.44 31.82 14.52
N ALA A 374 11.23 31.79 15.83
CA ALA A 374 10.18 32.52 16.52
C ALA A 374 10.28 33.98 16.04
N GLY A 375 9.42 34.34 15.10
CA GLY A 375 9.19 35.74 14.76
C GLY A 375 7.94 36.14 15.52
N GLU A 376 8.02 37.25 16.23
CA GLU A 376 6.92 37.91 16.97
C GLU A 376 5.77 38.39 16.06
N ASP A 377 5.71 37.93 14.81
CA ASP A 377 4.75 38.36 13.80
C ASP A 377 3.55 37.40 13.70
N MET A 378 2.38 37.93 14.09
CA MET A 378 1.06 37.32 13.95
C MET A 378 0.63 37.15 12.47
N ARG A 379 1.21 36.19 11.74
CA ARG A 379 0.71 35.77 10.43
C ARG A 379 0.52 34.23 10.35
N PRO A 380 -0.58 33.74 9.74
CA PRO A 380 -0.83 32.31 9.54
C PRO A 380 0.32 31.65 8.75
N ARG A 381 1.02 30.66 9.33
CA ARG A 381 2.14 29.95 8.68
C ARG A 381 1.70 28.72 7.89
N THR A 382 0.64 28.02 8.29
CA THR A 382 0.05 26.92 7.50
C THR A 382 -0.92 27.51 6.48
N ARG A 383 -0.57 27.49 5.19
CA ARG A 383 -1.42 27.95 4.07
C ARG A 383 -1.99 26.81 3.21
N LYS A 384 -1.60 25.56 3.50
CA LYS A 384 -2.02 24.31 2.83
C LYS A 384 -1.99 23.17 3.84
N ILE A 385 -2.88 22.19 3.68
CA ILE A 385 -2.89 20.96 4.50
C ILE A 385 -1.54 20.24 4.33
N THR A 386 -0.92 19.85 5.44
CA THR A 386 0.39 19.18 5.46
C THR A 386 0.29 17.86 6.20
N THR A 387 0.79 16.79 5.60
CA THR A 387 0.76 15.44 6.16
C THR A 387 2.16 15.06 6.67
N TYR A 388 2.20 14.42 7.83
CA TYR A 388 3.41 13.91 8.49
C TYR A 388 3.25 12.40 8.67
N PRO A 389 3.55 11.61 7.62
CA PRO A 389 3.44 10.16 7.67
C PRO A 389 4.51 9.55 8.59
N ASP A 390 4.27 8.30 9.02
CA ASP A 390 5.20 7.49 9.80
C ASP A 390 5.64 8.12 11.14
N THR A 391 4.79 8.93 11.78
CA THR A 391 5.09 9.48 13.10
C THR A 391 4.95 8.38 14.14
N ASP A 392 6.04 8.00 14.80
CA ASP A 392 6.04 6.95 15.82
C ASP A 392 5.44 7.47 17.14
N ILE A 393 4.29 6.92 17.52
CA ILE A 393 3.64 7.20 18.80
C ILE A 393 3.85 5.99 19.71
N PRO A 394 4.54 6.14 20.85
CA PRO A 394 4.77 5.04 21.78
C PRO A 394 3.47 4.29 22.12
N ARG A 395 3.49 2.96 22.12
CA ARG A 395 2.31 2.07 22.38
C ARG A 395 1.18 2.09 21.35
N ILE A 396 1.27 2.90 20.30
CA ILE A 396 0.29 2.94 19.20
C ILE A 396 0.94 2.46 17.90
N GLY A 397 2.18 2.87 17.65
CA GLY A 397 2.91 2.60 16.41
C GLY A 397 2.91 3.81 15.48
N LYS A 398 3.10 3.57 14.19
CA LYS A 398 3.21 4.62 13.17
C LYS A 398 1.84 5.21 12.84
N VAL A 399 1.76 6.53 12.91
CA VAL A 399 0.54 7.31 12.66
C VAL A 399 0.83 8.40 11.64
N THR A 400 -0.12 8.65 10.75
CA THR A 400 -0.07 9.83 9.86
C THR A 400 -0.76 11.01 10.54
N LEU A 401 0.02 12.05 10.86
CA LEU A 401 -0.52 13.31 11.41
C LEU A 401 -0.85 14.29 10.28
N VAL A 402 -1.97 14.98 10.39
CA VAL A 402 -2.41 15.95 9.38
C VAL A 402 -2.55 17.32 10.04
N ASP A 403 -1.74 18.30 9.63
CA ASP A 403 -1.86 19.72 10.01
C ASP A 403 -2.82 20.42 9.04
N VAL A 404 -3.93 20.92 9.56
CA VAL A 404 -4.93 21.67 8.79
C VAL A 404 -4.74 23.16 9.11
N PRO A 405 -4.72 24.06 8.10
CA PRO A 405 -4.65 25.50 8.35
C PRO A 405 -5.81 25.95 9.25
N GLY A 406 -5.55 26.97 10.06
CA GLY A 406 -6.40 27.30 11.18
C GLY A 406 -7.84 27.69 10.80
N PHE A 407 -8.80 27.11 11.54
CA PHE A 407 -10.24 27.33 11.37
C PHE A 407 -10.70 28.72 11.85
N ASP A 408 -10.12 29.80 11.35
CA ASP A 408 -10.56 31.15 11.74
C ASP A 408 -11.81 31.53 10.94
N PHE A 409 -12.95 31.60 11.63
CA PHE A 409 -14.24 32.03 11.09
C PHE A 409 -14.24 33.54 10.78
N HIS A 410 -13.70 33.91 9.62
CA HIS A 410 -14.14 35.10 8.90
C HIS A 410 -15.00 34.65 7.71
N GLU A 411 -16.11 35.33 7.41
CA GLU A 411 -17.11 34.91 6.40
C GLU A 411 -16.51 34.62 5.00
N ARG A 412 -15.32 35.15 4.67
CA ARG A 412 -14.61 34.88 3.41
C ARG A 412 -13.59 33.71 3.49
N SER A 413 -13.20 33.23 4.67
CA SER A 413 -12.28 32.10 4.87
C SER A 413 -12.98 30.75 5.06
N GLU A 414 -14.25 30.73 5.49
CA GLU A 414 -15.01 29.48 5.71
C GLU A 414 -15.18 28.65 4.44
N ARG A 415 -15.63 29.26 3.33
CA ARG A 415 -15.89 28.53 2.09
C ARG A 415 -14.61 27.95 1.50
N LYS A 416 -13.49 28.67 1.67
CA LYS A 416 -12.17 28.25 1.20
C LYS A 416 -11.61 27.12 2.05
N ALA A 417 -11.68 27.23 3.38
CA ALA A 417 -11.29 26.15 4.28
C ALA A 417 -12.15 24.89 4.05
N ARG A 418 -13.48 25.05 3.89
CA ARG A 418 -14.42 23.96 3.56
C ARG A 418 -14.10 23.29 2.22
N GLN A 419 -13.72 24.07 1.21
CA GLN A 419 -13.34 23.57 -0.11
C GLN A 419 -12.01 22.82 -0.04
N GLU A 420 -10.99 23.38 0.62
CA GLU A 420 -9.70 22.71 0.81
C GLU A 420 -9.84 21.41 1.62
N LEU A 421 -10.74 21.37 2.60
CA LEU A 421 -11.07 20.17 3.38
C LEU A 421 -11.75 19.08 2.54
N ARG A 422 -12.70 19.47 1.68
CA ARG A 422 -13.37 18.54 0.76
C ARG A 422 -12.43 18.06 -0.33
N GLU A 423 -11.66 18.96 -0.95
CA GLU A 423 -10.65 18.62 -1.95
C GLU A 423 -9.58 17.70 -1.36
N TRP A 424 -9.14 17.96 -0.12
CA TRP A 424 -8.24 17.05 0.58
C TRP A 424 -8.90 15.71 0.90
N SER A 425 -10.13 15.70 1.43
CA SER A 425 -10.88 14.48 1.74
C SER A 425 -11.18 13.64 0.50
N GLN A 426 -11.28 14.28 -0.68
CA GLN A 426 -11.45 13.61 -1.97
C GLN A 426 -10.10 13.24 -2.61
N SER A 427 -9.00 13.89 -2.20
CA SER A 427 -7.65 13.54 -2.61
C SER A 427 -7.04 12.39 -1.80
N VAL A 428 -7.62 12.08 -0.64
CA VAL A 428 -7.36 10.85 0.12
C VAL A 428 -8.40 9.83 -0.34
N ASN A 429 -7.98 8.89 -1.17
CA ASN A 429 -8.76 7.83 -1.80
C ASN A 429 -9.01 6.69 -0.78
N GLY A 430 -10.28 6.49 -0.45
CA GLY A 430 -10.73 5.61 0.62
C GLY A 430 -11.55 6.42 1.61
N ASN A 431 -12.65 5.85 2.13
CA ASN A 431 -13.47 6.51 3.13
C ASN A 431 -12.53 7.02 4.24
N PRO A 432 -12.42 8.33 4.49
CA PRO A 432 -11.36 8.88 5.32
C PRO A 432 -11.72 8.52 6.76
N HIS A 433 -11.50 7.30 7.19
CA HIS A 433 -11.79 6.91 8.56
C HIS A 433 -10.69 7.48 9.43
N VAL A 434 -10.87 8.73 9.83
CA VAL A 434 -9.97 9.41 10.75
C VAL A 434 -10.17 8.76 12.11
N ASP A 435 -9.13 8.08 12.58
CA ASP A 435 -9.10 7.40 13.86
C ASP A 435 -9.11 8.38 15.04
N GLY A 436 -8.75 9.64 14.82
CA GLY A 436 -8.71 10.62 15.91
C GLY A 436 -8.70 12.06 15.46
N ILE A 437 -9.42 12.92 16.19
CA ILE A 437 -9.38 14.38 16.03
C ILE A 437 -8.89 15.02 17.32
N VAL A 438 -7.82 15.80 17.24
CA VAL A 438 -7.38 16.68 18.34
C VAL A 438 -7.79 18.10 18.01
N PHE A 439 -8.73 18.69 18.76
CA PHE A 439 -9.20 20.06 18.62
C PHE A 439 -8.46 21.02 19.57
N ILE A 440 -7.64 21.93 19.06
CA ILE A 440 -6.79 22.82 19.87
C ILE A 440 -7.35 24.25 19.92
N HIS A 441 -7.53 24.77 21.14
CA HIS A 441 -8.04 26.12 21.42
C HIS A 441 -7.12 26.91 22.35
N LYS A 442 -6.84 28.17 21.99
CA LYS A 442 -6.02 29.08 22.80
C LYS A 442 -6.87 29.72 23.89
N ILE A 443 -6.44 29.62 25.15
CA ILE A 443 -7.28 30.00 26.31
C ILE A 443 -7.57 31.51 26.43
N ASP A 444 -6.75 32.35 25.81
CA ASP A 444 -6.85 33.82 25.90
C ASP A 444 -7.76 34.46 24.82
N VAL A 445 -8.22 33.67 23.83
CA VAL A 445 -9.09 34.14 22.74
C VAL A 445 -10.53 34.30 23.23
N LYS A 446 -11.08 35.51 23.11
CA LYS A 446 -12.52 35.76 23.39
C LYS A 446 -13.38 35.20 22.26
N ILE A 447 -14.33 34.33 22.59
CA ILE A 447 -15.38 33.91 21.66
C ILE A 447 -16.41 35.06 21.56
N PRO A 448 -16.68 35.64 20.37
CA PRO A 448 -17.68 36.70 20.23
C PRO A 448 -19.08 36.18 20.60
N GLY A 449 -19.69 36.82 21.60
CA GLY A 449 -20.90 36.37 22.31
C GLY A 449 -22.23 36.39 21.56
N SER A 450 -22.26 36.25 20.22
CA SER A 450 -23.54 36.21 19.48
C SER A 450 -23.52 35.42 18.17
N ARG A 451 -22.49 34.59 17.91
CA ARG A 451 -22.45 33.68 16.76
C ARG A 451 -22.16 32.23 17.14
N ILE A 452 -22.60 31.81 18.32
CA ILE A 452 -22.66 30.39 18.69
C ILE A 452 -23.88 29.77 18.00
N ALA A 453 -23.79 29.64 16.69
CA ALA A 453 -24.64 28.79 15.88
C ALA A 453 -23.73 27.78 15.18
N PHE A 454 -23.27 26.79 15.94
CA PHE A 454 -23.04 25.45 15.39
C PHE A 454 -23.74 24.49 16.36
N PRO A 455 -24.76 23.77 15.87
CA PRO A 455 -24.63 22.79 14.80
C PRO A 455 -25.27 23.31 13.51
N ASP A 456 -24.48 23.83 12.58
CA ASP A 456 -24.89 23.66 11.20
C ASP A 456 -24.81 22.15 10.94
N LEU A 457 -25.85 21.56 10.33
CA LEU A 457 -25.83 20.14 9.95
C LEU A 457 -24.54 19.79 9.19
N GLU A 458 -23.97 20.76 8.48
CA GLU A 458 -22.81 20.59 7.61
C GLU A 458 -21.51 20.17 8.31
N VAL A 459 -21.09 20.77 9.43
CA VAL A 459 -19.85 20.30 10.13
C VAL A 459 -20.09 18.99 10.84
N ARG A 460 -21.31 18.76 11.34
CA ARG A 460 -21.68 17.43 11.85
C ARG A 460 -21.58 16.39 10.73
N ASN A 461 -22.07 16.70 9.53
CA ASN A 461 -21.99 15.82 8.37
C ASN A 461 -20.52 15.59 7.97
N ILE A 462 -19.68 16.64 7.98
CA ILE A 462 -18.24 16.51 7.72
C ILE A 462 -17.58 15.61 8.76
N LEU A 463 -17.88 15.76 10.06
CA LEU A 463 -17.31 14.91 11.11
C LEU A 463 -17.83 13.47 11.04
N VAL A 464 -19.08 13.26 10.64
CA VAL A 464 -19.65 11.93 10.40
C VAL A 464 -19.04 11.28 9.15
N GLU A 465 -18.79 12.06 8.10
CA GLU A 465 -18.11 11.65 6.87
C GLU A 465 -16.63 11.31 7.13
N LEU A 466 -15.98 12.03 8.05
CA LEU A 466 -14.55 11.84 8.40
C LEU A 466 -14.28 10.83 9.51
N CYS A 467 -15.21 10.53 10.40
CA CYS A 467 -14.93 9.68 11.58
C CYS A 467 -16.01 8.63 11.84
N GLY A 468 -17.02 8.56 10.97
CA GLY A 468 -18.21 7.72 11.16
C GLY A 468 -19.22 8.31 12.16
N ALA A 469 -20.33 7.60 12.36
CA ALA A 469 -21.45 8.03 13.21
C ALA A 469 -21.04 8.26 14.69
N ASP A 470 -19.96 7.61 15.13
CA ASP A 470 -19.43 7.63 16.50
C ASP A 470 -18.28 8.63 16.72
N TRP A 471 -18.13 9.63 15.83
CA TRP A 471 -17.05 10.63 15.87
C TRP A 471 -16.85 11.33 17.23
N GLN A 472 -17.91 11.45 18.06
CA GLN A 472 -17.80 12.08 19.39
C GLN A 472 -16.89 11.30 20.34
N LYS A 473 -16.69 9.99 20.13
CA LYS A 473 -15.74 9.16 20.90
C LYS A 473 -14.29 9.38 20.45
N ARG A 474 -14.10 9.96 19.27
CA ARG A 474 -12.82 10.06 18.56
C ARG A 474 -12.24 11.48 18.59
N ILE A 475 -12.79 12.38 19.41
CA ILE A 475 -12.35 13.78 19.51
C ILE A 475 -11.79 14.09 20.90
N ALA A 476 -10.62 14.75 20.95
CA ALA A 476 -10.09 15.38 22.15
C ALA A 476 -10.03 16.90 22.01
N PHE A 477 -10.41 17.63 23.05
CA PHE A 477 -10.31 19.08 23.13
C PHE A 477 -9.09 19.46 23.98
N VAL A 478 -8.22 20.31 23.46
CA VAL A 478 -6.97 20.71 24.10
C VAL A 478 -6.93 22.23 24.25
N THR A 479 -6.69 22.70 25.48
CA THR A 479 -6.41 24.13 25.74
C THR A 479 -4.91 24.39 25.78
N THR A 480 -4.46 25.49 25.17
CA THR A 480 -3.04 25.89 25.09
C THR A 480 -2.82 27.33 25.53
N HIS A 481 -1.55 27.73 25.66
CA HIS A 481 -1.11 29.10 25.99
C HIS A 481 -1.56 29.58 27.38
N TRP A 482 -1.46 28.69 28.37
CA TRP A 482 -1.61 29.03 29.78
C TRP A 482 -0.44 29.92 30.22
N LEU A 483 -0.73 31.09 30.78
CA LEU A 483 0.28 31.99 31.34
C LEU A 483 0.48 31.66 32.82
N ASP A 484 1.72 31.78 33.29
CA ASP A 484 2.13 31.48 34.66
C ASP A 484 2.03 32.72 35.57
N ASP A 485 0.95 33.50 35.38
CA ASP A 485 0.61 34.68 36.17
C ASP A 485 -0.62 34.41 37.04
N ALA A 486 -0.55 34.80 38.32
CA ALA A 486 -1.55 34.43 39.33
C ALA A 486 -2.94 35.04 39.06
N GLU A 487 -2.99 36.26 38.50
CA GLU A 487 -4.25 36.92 38.13
C GLU A 487 -4.84 36.35 36.84
N ALA A 488 -4.01 36.12 35.82
CA ALA A 488 -4.44 35.49 34.56
C ALA A 488 -4.93 34.04 34.75
N LYS A 489 -4.34 33.29 35.69
CA LYS A 489 -4.70 31.89 35.95
C LYS A 489 -6.14 31.71 36.40
N VAL A 490 -6.63 32.58 37.29
CA VAL A 490 -8.02 32.55 37.77
C VAL A 490 -8.99 32.86 36.62
N GLU A 491 -8.66 33.85 35.78
CA GLU A 491 -9.47 34.18 34.60
C GLU A 491 -9.50 33.02 33.59
N TYR A 492 -8.36 32.37 33.36
CA TYR A 492 -8.23 31.26 32.40
C TYR A 492 -8.93 29.99 32.89
N GLU A 493 -8.88 29.71 34.19
CA GLU A 493 -9.65 28.62 34.81
C GLU A 493 -11.16 28.84 34.70
N GLN A 494 -11.63 30.08 34.85
CA GLN A 494 -13.03 30.44 34.61
C GLN A 494 -13.42 30.26 33.14
N LYS A 495 -12.57 30.67 32.19
CA LYS A 495 -12.78 30.46 30.75
C LYS A 495 -12.81 28.99 30.36
N GLU A 496 -11.88 28.19 30.88
CA GLU A 496 -11.86 26.75 30.65
C GLU A 496 -13.12 26.09 31.22
N THR A 497 -13.56 26.50 32.42
CA THR A 497 -14.80 26.02 33.02
C THR A 497 -16.02 26.39 32.18
N ALA A 498 -16.04 27.60 31.60
CA ALA A 498 -17.09 28.01 30.66
C ALA A 498 -17.05 27.19 29.35
N LEU A 499 -15.88 26.84 28.83
CA LEU A 499 -15.73 25.95 27.66
C LEU A 499 -16.24 24.53 27.98
N LYS A 500 -15.81 23.98 29.12
CA LYS A 500 -16.18 22.65 29.62
C LYS A 500 -17.68 22.53 29.91
N ASN A 501 -18.30 23.57 30.47
CA ASN A 501 -19.73 23.55 30.82
C ASN A 501 -20.64 24.06 29.70
N GLY A 502 -20.07 24.75 28.71
CA GLY A 502 -20.78 25.27 27.56
C GLY A 502 -20.64 24.37 26.34
N TYR A 503 -19.93 24.87 25.34
CA TYR A 503 -19.93 24.32 23.98
C TYR A 503 -19.29 22.92 23.88
N TRP A 504 -18.20 22.63 24.59
CA TRP A 504 -17.49 21.34 24.48
C TRP A 504 -18.30 20.18 25.07
N ARG A 505 -19.11 20.42 26.10
CA ARG A 505 -20.02 19.42 26.68
C ARG A 505 -21.03 18.86 25.69
N LYS A 506 -21.53 19.73 24.80
CA LYS A 506 -22.52 19.34 23.77
C LYS A 506 -21.90 18.49 22.67
N MET A 507 -20.61 18.66 22.38
CA MET A 507 -19.90 17.91 21.34
C MET A 507 -19.30 16.59 21.84
N SER A 508 -18.86 16.51 23.09
CA SER A 508 -18.27 15.28 23.65
C SER A 508 -19.31 14.26 24.14
N ASN A 509 -20.60 14.53 23.94
CA ASN A 509 -21.75 13.75 24.41
C ASN A 509 -21.56 13.25 25.88
N ALA A 510 -21.14 14.16 26.75
CA ALA A 510 -20.86 13.92 28.16
C ALA A 510 -19.65 13.04 28.52
N ASN A 511 -18.72 12.73 27.61
CA ASN A 511 -17.43 12.11 27.96
C ASN A 511 -16.46 13.19 28.51
N PRO A 512 -16.30 13.31 29.85
CA PRO A 512 -15.51 14.38 30.46
C PRO A 512 -14.01 14.19 30.23
N GLY A 513 -13.61 12.97 29.84
CA GLY A 513 -12.24 12.60 29.52
C GLY A 513 -11.71 13.16 28.20
N SER A 514 -12.58 13.64 27.31
CA SER A 514 -12.14 14.21 26.02
C SER A 514 -11.40 15.54 26.17
N ILE A 515 -11.45 16.20 27.32
CA ILE A 515 -10.91 17.56 27.50
C ILE A 515 -9.60 17.50 28.30
N THR A 516 -8.50 17.95 27.69
CA THR A 516 -7.14 17.90 28.28
C THR A 516 -6.47 19.27 28.21
N ARG A 517 -5.61 19.57 29.19
CA ARG A 517 -4.85 20.82 29.25
C ARG A 517 -3.41 20.59 28.77
N LEU A 518 -2.87 21.51 27.98
CA LEU A 518 -1.45 21.55 27.65
C LEU A 518 -0.83 22.83 28.24
N GLU A 519 -0.19 22.68 29.41
CA GLU A 519 0.29 23.80 30.23
C GLU A 519 1.59 24.42 29.71
N THR A 520 2.47 23.63 29.09
CA THR A 520 3.76 24.12 28.58
C THR A 520 3.92 23.85 27.08
N LYS A 521 4.53 24.80 26.35
CA LYS A 521 4.63 24.77 24.87
C LYS A 521 5.41 23.57 24.30
N ASN A 522 6.20 22.86 25.12
CA ASN A 522 7.08 21.76 24.70
C ASN A 522 6.82 20.46 25.50
N ASP A 523 5.62 20.25 26.05
CA ASP A 523 5.29 19.03 26.79
C ASP A 523 5.11 17.82 25.86
N HIS A 524 6.22 17.22 25.43
CA HIS A 524 6.22 16.01 24.58
C HIS A 524 5.41 14.86 25.21
N GLN A 525 5.53 14.65 26.52
CA GLN A 525 4.80 13.58 27.20
C GLN A 525 3.31 13.88 27.29
N GLY A 526 2.91 15.14 27.43
CA GLY A 526 1.51 15.58 27.35
C GLY A 526 0.91 15.36 25.97
N VAL A 527 1.61 15.76 24.90
CA VAL A 527 1.17 15.58 23.51
C VAL A 527 0.99 14.10 23.16
N VAL A 528 1.98 13.26 23.50
CA VAL A 528 1.91 11.81 23.28
C VAL A 528 0.75 11.18 24.04
N ARG A 529 0.51 11.58 25.30
CA ARG A 529 -0.65 11.08 26.08
C ARG A 529 -1.99 11.44 25.47
N ILE A 530 -2.11 12.65 24.91
CA ILE A 530 -3.34 13.08 24.21
C ILE A 530 -3.57 12.21 22.96
N LEU A 531 -2.52 12.00 22.14
CA LEU A 531 -2.62 11.17 20.93
C LEU A 531 -2.90 9.71 21.24
N GLN A 532 -2.20 9.11 22.21
CA GLN A 532 -2.49 7.77 22.71
C GLN A 532 -3.96 7.64 23.14
N ARG A 533 -4.47 8.61 23.89
CA ARG A 533 -5.84 8.58 24.37
C ARG A 533 -6.86 8.64 23.25
N VAL A 534 -6.66 9.50 22.26
CA VAL A 534 -7.58 9.63 21.12
C VAL A 534 -7.54 8.38 20.24
N LEU A 535 -6.37 7.77 20.08
CA LEU A 535 -6.15 6.64 19.19
C LEU A 535 -6.37 5.27 19.85
N GLN A 536 -6.41 5.18 21.17
CA GLN A 536 -6.77 3.95 21.93
C GLN A 536 -8.27 3.80 22.18
N MET A 537 -9.11 4.74 21.73
CA MET A 537 -10.57 4.64 21.90
C MET A 537 -11.26 3.80 20.80
N HIS A 538 -10.50 2.97 20.07
CA HIS A 538 -11.01 1.98 19.10
C HIS A 538 -11.01 0.58 19.67
#